data_AF-A0AA42P5I3-F1
#
_entry.id   AF-A0AA42P5I3-F1
#
_cell.length_a   1.000
_cell.length_b   1.000
_cell.length_c   1.000
_cell.angle_alpha   90.00
_cell.angle_beta   90.00
_cell.angle_gamma   90.00
#
_symmetry.space_group_name_H-M   'P 1'
#
loop_
_entity.id
_entity.type
_entity.pdbx_description
1 polymer ?
#
loop_
_entity_poly.entity_id
_entity_poly.type
_entity_poly.pdbx_seq_one_letter_code
_entity_poly.pdbx_strand_id
1 'polypeptide(L)'
;MPNRAVVFVSEASPYLSLGRLAELIADAERFNRQAGVTGVTLYDGARFLSYLEGPPDGLRVAYARASEARSHLNFIELARGRVSQRRLPRWPMRLFLAKEGQLQSIAMADWASFSQRGDADAMNATAMDLLVRFTGGPSASVYVGPLSKPLSEGEAK
;
A
#
# COMPACT_ATOMS: atom_id res chain seq x y z
N MET A 1 11.60 14.83 15.04
CA MET A 1 10.13 14.74 15.27
C MET A 1 9.71 13.27 15.11
N PRO A 2 8.72 12.76 15.87
CA PRO A 2 8.26 11.38 15.71
C PRO A 2 7.63 11.18 14.33
N ASN A 3 7.73 9.95 13.81
CA ASN A 3 7.06 9.58 12.57
C ASN A 3 5.53 9.67 12.73
N ARG A 4 4.85 9.86 11.61
CA ARG A 4 3.39 9.76 11.50
C ARG A 4 3.03 8.60 10.60
N ALA A 5 1.80 8.13 10.76
CA ALA A 5 1.19 7.16 9.87
C ALA A 5 -0.20 7.63 9.45
N VAL A 6 -0.62 7.18 8.28
CA VAL A 6 -1.97 7.34 7.75
C VAL A 6 -2.34 6.08 7.00
N VAL A 7 -3.60 5.70 7.11
CA VAL A 7 -4.20 4.62 6.33
C VAL A 7 -5.47 5.13 5.69
N PHE A 8 -5.67 4.76 4.43
CA PHE A 8 -6.85 5.14 3.68
C PHE A 8 -7.26 4.01 2.74
N VAL A 9 -8.54 4.05 2.35
CA VAL A 9 -9.11 3.21 1.31
C VAL A 9 -9.66 4.07 0.19
N SER A 10 -9.75 3.48 -1.00
CA SER A 10 -10.31 4.11 -2.18
C SER A 10 -10.79 3.06 -3.16
N GLU A 11 -11.57 3.46 -4.14
CA GLU A 11 -12.03 2.61 -5.23
C GLU A 11 -11.18 2.88 -6.47
N ALA A 12 -10.65 1.83 -7.09
CA ALA A 12 -9.92 1.97 -8.33
C ALA A 12 -10.81 2.58 -9.41
N SER A 13 -10.23 3.46 -10.22
CA SER A 13 -10.92 3.99 -11.38
C SER A 13 -11.32 2.83 -12.30
N PRO A 14 -12.55 2.83 -12.86
CA PRO A 14 -12.98 1.79 -13.80
C PRO A 14 -12.11 1.71 -15.06
N TYR A 15 -11.31 2.75 -15.33
CA TYR A 15 -10.38 2.82 -16.46
C TYR A 15 -8.93 2.46 -16.09
N LEU A 16 -8.68 2.00 -14.86
CA LEU A 16 -7.34 1.63 -14.41
C LEU A 16 -6.93 0.26 -14.96
N SER A 17 -5.99 0.25 -15.90
CA SER A 17 -5.38 -0.99 -16.38
C SER A 17 -4.30 -1.52 -15.42
N LEU A 18 -4.00 -2.82 -15.49
CA LEU A 18 -2.89 -3.42 -14.74
C LEU A 18 -1.52 -2.79 -15.07
N GLY A 19 -1.29 -2.44 -16.34
CA GLY A 19 -0.08 -1.71 -16.74
C GLY A 19 0.02 -0.35 -16.06
N ARG A 20 -1.11 0.39 -16.03
CA ARG A 20 -1.17 1.70 -15.37
C ARG A 20 -1.03 1.59 -13.85
N LEU A 21 -1.55 0.52 -13.25
CA LEU A 21 -1.35 0.22 -11.83
C LEU A 21 0.15 0.00 -11.52
N ALA A 22 0.87 -0.75 -12.36
CA ALA A 22 2.31 -0.96 -12.18
C ALA A 22 3.09 0.36 -12.24
N GLU A 23 2.77 1.21 -13.21
CA GLU A 23 3.37 2.55 -13.33
C GLU A 23 3.09 3.43 -12.12
N LEU A 24 1.84 3.43 -11.63
CA LEU A 24 1.42 4.18 -10.44
C LEU A 24 2.23 3.77 -9.20
N ILE A 25 2.40 2.47 -8.99
CA ILE A 25 3.15 1.96 -7.83
C ILE A 25 4.63 2.28 -7.95
N ALA A 26 5.23 2.16 -9.13
CA ALA A 26 6.62 2.53 -9.35
C ALA A 26 6.86 4.04 -9.15
N ASP A 27 5.91 4.87 -9.58
CA ASP A 27 5.93 6.31 -9.38
C ASP A 27 5.80 6.70 -7.89
N ALA A 28 4.86 6.09 -7.19
CA ALA A 28 4.70 6.25 -5.74
C ALA A 28 5.95 5.78 -4.98
N GLU A 29 6.57 4.67 -5.38
CA GLU A 29 7.80 4.17 -4.78
C GLU A 29 8.95 5.18 -4.91
N ARG A 30 9.19 5.71 -6.12
CA ARG A 30 10.23 6.72 -6.37
C ARG A 30 10.01 7.96 -5.52
N PHE A 31 8.78 8.47 -5.48
CA PHE A 31 8.43 9.65 -4.71
C PHE A 31 8.60 9.42 -3.21
N ASN A 32 8.03 8.33 -2.69
CA ASN A 32 8.09 8.02 -1.27
C ASN A 32 9.52 7.84 -0.77
N ARG A 33 10.39 7.25 -1.61
CA ARG A 33 11.82 7.11 -1.30
C ARG A 33 12.48 8.48 -1.06
N GLN A 34 12.19 9.47 -1.90
CA GLN A 34 12.71 10.84 -1.75
C GLN A 34 12.09 11.55 -0.55
N ALA A 35 10.81 11.31 -0.27
CA ALA A 35 10.09 11.89 0.87
C ALA A 35 10.38 11.21 2.22
N GLY A 36 11.18 10.14 2.24
CA GLY A 36 11.41 9.32 3.44
C GLY A 36 10.15 8.59 3.93
N VAL A 37 9.19 8.35 3.05
CA VAL A 37 7.94 7.63 3.34
C VAL A 37 8.12 6.15 3.01
N THR A 38 7.56 5.29 3.85
CA THR A 38 7.46 3.84 3.60
C THR A 38 6.00 3.42 3.71
N GLY A 39 5.67 2.28 3.14
CA GLY A 39 4.30 1.82 3.13
C GLY A 39 4.02 0.69 2.17
N VAL A 40 2.76 0.25 2.19
CA VAL A 40 2.24 -0.80 1.33
C VAL A 40 0.87 -0.39 0.81
N THR A 41 0.50 -0.93 -0.34
CA THR A 41 -0.83 -0.81 -0.94
C THR A 41 -1.35 -2.22 -1.25
N LEU A 42 -2.56 -2.50 -0.79
CA LEU A 42 -3.31 -3.70 -1.13
C LEU A 42 -4.27 -3.36 -2.27
N TYR A 43 -4.46 -4.28 -3.20
CA TYR A 43 -5.41 -4.14 -4.31
C TYR A 43 -6.17 -5.45 -4.52
N ASP A 44 -7.50 -5.40 -4.50
CA ASP A 44 -8.36 -6.57 -4.70
C ASP A 44 -9.00 -6.65 -6.10
N GLY A 45 -8.62 -5.75 -7.01
CA GLY A 45 -9.25 -5.62 -8.33
C GLY A 45 -10.28 -4.49 -8.43
N ALA A 46 -10.76 -3.98 -7.30
CA ALA A 46 -11.74 -2.89 -7.27
C ALA A 46 -11.39 -1.78 -6.26
N ARG A 47 -10.66 -2.10 -5.20
CA ARG A 47 -10.36 -1.19 -4.09
C ARG A 47 -8.88 -1.20 -3.74
N PHE A 48 -8.43 -0.08 -3.21
CA PHE A 48 -7.13 0.05 -2.58
C PHE A 48 -7.26 0.19 -1.06
N LEU A 49 -6.28 -0.35 -0.35
CA LEU A 49 -5.98 0.01 1.03
C LEU A 49 -4.50 0.34 1.10
N SER A 50 -4.18 1.58 1.43
CA SER A 50 -2.80 2.05 1.51
C SER A 50 -2.47 2.47 2.93
N TYR A 51 -1.38 1.92 3.47
CA TYR A 51 -0.76 2.35 4.71
C TYR A 51 0.55 3.06 4.39
N LEU A 52 0.70 4.28 4.89
CA LEU A 52 1.90 5.11 4.72
C LEU A 52 2.42 5.58 6.06
N GLU A 53 3.74 5.62 6.22
CA GLU A 53 4.41 6.15 7.40
C GLU A 53 5.72 6.87 7.08
N GLY A 54 6.08 7.85 7.90
CA GLY A 54 7.34 8.57 7.74
C GLY A 54 7.38 9.92 8.45
N PRO A 55 8.36 10.77 8.12
CA PRO A 55 8.45 12.13 8.64
C PRO A 55 7.16 12.92 8.32
N PRO A 56 6.69 13.80 9.22
CA PRO A 56 5.43 14.54 9.03
C PRO A 56 5.33 15.25 7.68
N ASP A 57 6.40 15.91 7.23
CA ASP A 57 6.40 16.67 5.97
C ASP A 57 6.35 15.75 4.75
N GLY A 58 7.20 14.72 4.73
CA GLY A 58 7.21 13.73 3.65
C GLY A 58 5.87 13.01 3.52
N LEU A 59 5.30 12.59 4.65
CA LEU A 59 4.00 11.92 4.68
C LEU A 59 2.88 12.84 4.20
N ARG A 60 2.90 14.12 4.60
CA ARG A 60 1.89 15.09 4.19
C ARG A 60 1.85 15.25 2.67
N VAL A 61 3.01 15.37 2.03
CA VAL A 61 3.08 15.52 0.56
C VAL A 61 2.69 14.21 -0.15
N ALA A 62 3.15 13.05 0.35
CA ALA A 62 2.77 11.75 -0.21
C ALA A 62 1.26 11.50 -0.13
N TYR A 63 0.64 11.82 1.01
CA TYR A 63 -0.80 11.71 1.21
C TYR A 63 -1.57 12.65 0.29
N ALA A 64 -1.18 13.93 0.18
CA ALA A 64 -1.85 14.88 -0.71
C ALA A 64 -1.82 14.41 -2.17
N ARG A 65 -0.64 13.98 -2.64
CA ARG A 65 -0.47 13.41 -3.98
C ARG A 65 -1.36 12.19 -4.20
N ALA A 66 -1.48 11.30 -3.20
CA ALA A 66 -2.37 10.15 -3.28
C ALA A 66 -3.83 10.60 -3.36
N SER A 67 -4.29 11.51 -2.50
CA SER A 67 -5.69 11.97 -2.47
C SER A 67 -6.14 12.68 -3.75
N GLU A 68 -5.21 13.30 -4.49
CA GLU A 68 -5.51 14.03 -5.73
C GLU A 68 -5.35 13.17 -7.00
N ALA A 69 -4.88 11.92 -6.87
CA ALA A 69 -4.65 11.07 -8.02
C ALA A 69 -5.97 10.63 -8.68
N ARG A 70 -6.01 10.66 -10.02
CA ARG A 70 -7.19 10.28 -10.81
C ARG A 70 -7.34 8.77 -11.04
N SER A 71 -6.41 7.97 -10.54
CA SER A 71 -6.40 6.51 -10.65
C SER A 71 -7.42 5.81 -9.76
N HIS A 72 -8.08 6.57 -8.88
CA HIS A 72 -9.00 6.08 -7.87
C HIS A 72 -10.01 7.18 -7.51
N LEU A 73 -11.08 6.77 -6.86
CA LEU A 73 -12.24 7.56 -6.45
C LEU A 73 -12.60 7.20 -5.01
N ASN A 74 -13.55 7.92 -4.41
CA ASN A 74 -14.11 7.57 -3.09
C ASN A 74 -13.02 7.37 -2.01
N PHE A 75 -12.14 8.36 -1.90
CA PHE A 75 -11.02 8.36 -0.96
C PHE A 75 -11.50 8.57 0.48
N ILE A 76 -11.20 7.61 1.36
CA ILE A 76 -11.61 7.64 2.76
C ILE A 76 -10.39 7.37 3.64
N GLU A 77 -10.02 8.33 4.49
CA GLU A 77 -9.04 8.12 5.54
C GLU A 77 -9.65 7.29 6.68
N LEU A 78 -9.05 6.14 6.99
CA LEU A 78 -9.50 5.28 8.08
C LEU A 78 -8.89 5.71 9.42
N ALA A 79 -7.61 6.10 9.41
CA ALA A 79 -6.93 6.59 10.59
C ALA A 79 -5.67 7.39 10.25
N ARG A 80 -5.27 8.27 11.18
CA ARG A 80 -4.04 9.05 11.14
C ARG A 80 -3.51 9.30 12.55
N GLY A 81 -2.19 9.27 12.72
CA GLY A 81 -1.61 9.28 14.06
C GLY A 81 -0.09 9.33 14.09
N ARG A 82 0.44 9.29 15.30
CA ARG A 82 1.89 9.18 15.55
C ARG A 82 2.26 7.70 15.62
N VAL A 83 3.44 7.37 15.11
CA VAL A 83 4.06 6.05 15.28
C VAL A 83 5.48 6.24 15.79
N SER A 84 5.80 5.62 16.92
CA SER A 84 7.13 5.74 17.55
C SER A 84 8.20 5.04 16.72
N GLN A 85 7.86 3.91 16.12
CA GLN A 85 8.69 3.13 15.21
C GLN A 85 7.91 2.81 13.93
N ARG A 86 8.64 2.67 12.82
CA ARG A 86 8.08 2.23 11.55
C ARG A 86 7.55 0.81 11.68
N ARG A 87 6.32 0.57 11.25
CA ARG A 87 5.67 -0.75 11.23
C ARG A 87 6.03 -1.54 9.98
N LEU A 88 6.23 -0.86 8.85
CA LEU A 88 6.57 -1.43 7.55
C LEU A 88 7.76 -0.65 6.94
N PRO A 89 8.95 -0.66 7.57
CA PRO A 89 10.10 0.14 7.14
C PRO A 89 10.73 -0.33 5.83
N ARG A 90 10.39 -1.53 5.35
CA ARG A 90 11.13 -2.23 4.28
C ARG A 90 10.95 -1.60 2.90
N TRP A 91 9.76 -1.05 2.63
CA TRP A 91 9.39 -0.65 1.27
C TRP A 91 8.99 0.82 1.22
N PRO A 92 9.59 1.64 0.34
CA PRO A 92 9.09 2.97 0.07
C PRO A 92 7.63 2.95 -0.42
N MET A 93 7.30 1.95 -1.25
CA MET A 93 5.95 1.51 -1.56
C MET A 93 6.01 0.08 -2.08
N ARG A 94 5.04 -0.78 -1.73
CA ARG A 94 4.89 -2.12 -2.31
C ARG A 94 3.43 -2.44 -2.55
N LEU A 95 3.13 -2.97 -3.73
CA LEU A 95 1.81 -3.50 -4.06
C LEU A 95 1.69 -4.97 -3.64
N PHE A 96 0.56 -5.31 -3.05
CA PHE A 96 0.13 -6.68 -2.79
C PHE A 96 -1.27 -6.90 -3.35
N LEU A 97 -1.47 -8.02 -4.04
CA LEU A 97 -2.80 -8.40 -4.52
C LEU A 97 -3.55 -9.13 -3.39
N ALA A 98 -4.74 -8.64 -3.09
CA ALA A 98 -5.65 -9.24 -2.12
C ALA A 98 -6.69 -10.09 -2.85
N LYS A 99 -7.01 -11.25 -2.29
CA LYS A 99 -8.19 -12.01 -2.69
C LYS A 99 -9.44 -11.36 -2.13
N GLU A 100 -10.59 -11.78 -2.65
CA GLU A 100 -11.90 -11.30 -2.23
C GLU A 100 -12.05 -11.34 -0.70
N GLY A 101 -12.58 -10.24 -0.14
CA GLY A 101 -12.81 -10.07 1.30
C GLY A 101 -11.56 -9.77 2.14
N GLN A 102 -10.34 -10.12 1.70
CA GLN A 102 -9.13 -9.92 2.52
C GLN A 102 -8.85 -8.43 2.80
N LEU A 103 -8.93 -7.59 1.78
CA LEU A 103 -8.76 -6.14 1.91
C LEU A 103 -9.83 -5.56 2.83
N GLN A 104 -11.08 -5.95 2.63
CA GLN A 104 -12.22 -5.47 3.43
C GLN A 104 -12.06 -5.84 4.91
N SER A 105 -11.65 -7.08 5.22
CA SER A 105 -11.41 -7.51 6.60
C SER A 105 -10.33 -6.67 7.30
N ILE A 106 -9.25 -6.31 6.59
CA ILE A 106 -8.19 -5.44 7.13
C ILE A 106 -8.71 -4.00 7.27
N ALA A 107 -9.48 -3.50 6.31
CA ALA A 107 -10.06 -2.15 6.35
C ALA A 107 -11.00 -1.95 7.55
N MET A 108 -11.82 -2.96 7.86
CA MET A 108 -12.83 -2.90 8.92
C MET A 108 -12.29 -3.23 10.32
N ALA A 109 -11.03 -3.68 10.42
CA ALA A 109 -10.39 -3.96 11.70
C ALA A 109 -10.02 -2.68 12.47
N ASP A 110 -9.61 -2.84 13.72
CA ASP A 110 -9.29 -1.72 14.61
C ASP A 110 -7.96 -1.04 14.24
N TRP A 111 -8.03 0.18 13.73
CA TRP A 111 -6.89 1.04 13.40
C TRP A 111 -6.45 1.96 14.56
N ALA A 112 -7.06 1.84 15.75
CA ALA A 112 -6.77 2.73 16.87
C ALA A 112 -5.28 2.78 17.23
N SER A 113 -4.74 4.00 17.18
CA SER A 113 -3.36 4.34 17.51
C SER A 113 -2.27 3.56 16.73
N PHE A 114 -2.63 2.87 15.63
CA PHE A 114 -1.69 1.96 14.92
C PHE A 114 -0.98 0.99 15.88
N SER A 115 -1.75 0.50 16.86
CA SER A 115 -1.28 -0.48 17.82
C SER A 115 -0.98 -1.78 17.10
N GLN A 116 0.13 -2.43 17.41
CA GLN A 116 0.47 -3.76 16.92
C GLN A 116 0.74 -4.62 18.16
N ARG A 117 -0.12 -5.60 18.42
CA ARG A 117 -0.06 -6.42 19.64
C ARG A 117 0.74 -7.70 19.45
N GLY A 118 0.99 -8.09 18.20
CA GLY A 118 1.81 -9.25 17.86
C GLY A 118 1.05 -10.57 17.78
N ASP A 119 -0.27 -10.56 17.94
CA ASP A 119 -1.14 -11.72 17.75
C ASP A 119 -2.21 -11.41 16.70
N ALA A 120 -1.96 -11.88 15.48
CA ALA A 120 -2.84 -11.69 14.33
C ALA A 120 -3.90 -12.81 14.20
N ASP A 121 -3.88 -13.80 15.09
CA ASP A 121 -4.88 -14.87 15.17
C ASP A 121 -5.83 -14.65 16.37
N ALA A 122 -5.53 -13.71 17.26
CA ALA A 122 -6.44 -13.28 18.31
C ALA A 122 -7.76 -12.71 17.77
N MET A 123 -8.86 -12.98 18.47
CA MET A 123 -10.20 -12.42 18.15
C MET A 123 -10.24 -10.89 18.14
N ASN A 124 -9.27 -10.23 18.79
CA ASN A 124 -9.13 -8.78 18.86
C ASN A 124 -7.85 -8.28 18.18
N ALA A 125 -7.37 -9.01 17.17
CA ALA A 125 -6.25 -8.59 16.34
C ALA A 125 -6.51 -7.18 15.79
N THR A 126 -5.50 -6.32 15.91
CA THR A 126 -5.59 -4.97 15.35
C THR A 126 -5.47 -5.02 13.84
N ALA A 127 -5.89 -3.95 13.16
CA ALA A 127 -5.69 -3.85 11.72
C ALA A 127 -4.19 -3.89 11.33
N MET A 128 -3.30 -3.37 12.19
CA MET A 128 -1.86 -3.47 11.98
C MET A 128 -1.34 -4.90 12.10
N ASP A 129 -1.85 -5.70 13.04
CA ASP A 129 -1.47 -7.11 13.18
C ASP A 129 -1.85 -7.89 11.90
N LEU A 130 -3.06 -7.66 11.39
CA LEU A 130 -3.54 -8.26 10.14
C LEU A 130 -2.73 -7.78 8.93
N LEU A 131 -2.44 -6.49 8.82
CA LEU A 131 -1.66 -5.92 7.72
C LEU A 131 -0.23 -6.45 7.70
N VAL A 132 0.44 -6.47 8.86
CA VAL A 132 1.83 -6.97 8.95
C VAL A 132 1.87 -8.46 8.62
N ARG A 133 0.93 -9.26 9.12
CA ARG A 133 0.79 -10.67 8.73
C ARG A 133 0.59 -10.83 7.23
N PHE A 134 -0.31 -10.06 6.64
CA PHE A 134 -0.61 -10.11 5.21
C PHE A 134 0.63 -9.84 4.35
N THR A 135 1.43 -8.85 4.73
CA THR A 135 2.65 -8.45 3.99
C THR A 135 3.85 -9.35 4.28
N GLY A 136 3.82 -10.14 5.36
CA GLY A 136 4.89 -11.07 5.75
C GLY A 136 4.65 -12.53 5.34
N GLY A 137 3.42 -12.90 4.98
CA GLY A 137 3.05 -14.28 4.67
C GLY A 137 3.30 -14.72 3.21
N PRO A 138 3.40 -16.03 2.95
CA PRO A 138 3.60 -16.60 1.60
C PRO A 138 2.38 -16.40 0.66
N SER A 139 1.23 -15.94 1.18
CA SER A 139 0.03 -15.63 0.39
C SER A 139 0.09 -14.28 -0.33
N ALA A 140 1.14 -13.48 -0.10
CA ALA A 140 1.43 -12.28 -0.86
C ALA A 140 1.82 -12.65 -2.30
N SER A 141 0.81 -12.79 -3.17
CA SER A 141 1.08 -12.84 -4.60
C SER A 141 1.65 -11.49 -5.02
N VAL A 142 2.96 -11.48 -5.25
CA VAL A 142 3.70 -10.31 -5.71
C VAL A 142 3.34 -10.10 -7.17
N TYR A 143 2.70 -8.97 -7.48
CA TYR A 143 2.63 -8.51 -8.86
C TYR A 143 4.01 -8.01 -9.28
N VAL A 144 4.71 -8.80 -10.10
CA VAL A 144 5.88 -8.36 -10.87
C VAL A 144 5.29 -7.77 -12.16
N GLY A 145 5.65 -6.52 -12.48
CA GLY A 145 5.15 -5.81 -13.67
C GLY A 145 5.37 -6.58 -14.98
N PRO A 146 4.82 -6.09 -16.11
CA PRO A 146 4.88 -6.82 -17.36
C PRO A 146 6.32 -7.18 -17.70
N LEU A 147 6.56 -8.45 -18.00
CA LEU A 147 7.79 -8.93 -18.62
C LEU A 147 8.17 -7.93 -19.71
N SER A 148 9.31 -7.26 -19.55
CA SER A 148 10.05 -6.72 -20.68
C SER A 148 10.07 -7.82 -21.75
N LYS A 149 9.45 -7.50 -22.90
CA LYS A 149 9.45 -8.35 -24.10
C LYS A 149 10.81 -9.03 -24.23
N PRO A 150 10.89 -10.33 -24.57
CA PRO A 150 12.16 -10.83 -25.08
C PRO A 150 12.55 -9.92 -26.25
N LEU A 151 13.77 -9.39 -26.18
CA LEU A 151 14.41 -8.75 -27.32
C LEU A 151 14.20 -9.68 -28.50
N SER A 152 13.59 -9.15 -29.56
CA SER A 152 13.63 -9.78 -30.86
C SER A 152 15.09 -10.05 -31.20
N GLU A 153 15.49 -11.32 -31.20
CA GLU A 153 16.66 -11.71 -31.98
C GLU A 153 16.29 -11.46 -33.43
N GLY A 154 16.82 -10.34 -33.91
CA GLY A 154 16.81 -10.00 -35.31
C GLY A 154 17.52 -11.08 -36.11
N GLU A 155 16.97 -11.28 -37.30
CA GLU A 155 17.64 -11.73 -38.51
C GLU A 155 19.17 -11.74 -38.42
N ALA A 156 19.73 -12.94 -38.51
CA ALA A 156 21.01 -13.14 -39.19
C ALA A 156 20.85 -14.38 -40.09
N LYS A 157 20.61 -14.05 -41.35
CA LYS A 157 20.88 -14.79 -42.59
C LYS A 157 21.75 -16.06 -42.46
#